data_AF-A0A8T4JKV2-F1
#
_entry.id   AF-A0A8T4JKV2-F1
#
_cell.length_a   1.000
_cell.length_b   1.000
_cell.length_c   1.000
_cell.angle_alpha   90.00
_cell.angle_beta   90.00
_cell.angle_gamma   90.00
#
_symmetry.space_group_name_H-M   'P 1'
#
loop_
_entity.id
_entity.type
_entity.pdbx_description
1 polymer ?
#
loop_
_entity_poly.entity_id
_entity_poly.type
_entity_poly.pdbx_seq_one_letter_code
_entity_poly.pdbx_strand_id
1 'polypeptide(L)' 'MENKECQVICEGKEIATLNCSKDGFSIKFTNEGKEMCKDHCKDCC' A
#
# COMPACT_ATOMS: atom_id res chain seq x y z
N MET A 1 -0.62 -5.59 -20.02
CA MET A 1 -0.37 -4.53 -19.04
C MET A 1 1.11 -4.56 -18.73
N GLU A 2 1.82 -3.47 -19.00
CA GLU A 2 3.15 -3.24 -18.45
C GLU A 2 3.03 -3.14 -16.93
N ASN A 3 4.04 -3.59 -16.20
CA ASN A 3 4.06 -3.51 -14.74
C ASN A 3 3.87 -2.05 -14.31
N LYS A 4 2.78 -1.76 -13.60
CA LYS A 4 2.50 -0.42 -13.07
C LYS A 4 2.74 -0.43 -11.59
N GLU A 5 3.63 0.45 -11.15
CA GLU A 5 3.84 0.76 -9.74
C GLU A 5 2.99 1.98 -9.36
N CYS A 6 2.17 1.84 -8.33
CA CYS A 6 1.32 2.88 -7.79
C CYS A 6 1.72 3.15 -6.34
N GLN A 7 1.94 4.41 -5.97
CA GLN A 7 2.17 4.80 -4.59
C GLN A 7 0.86 5.17 -3.91
N VAL A 8 0.66 4.67 -2.71
CA VAL A 8 -0.45 5.04 -1.83
C VAL A 8 0.08 6.09 -0.85
N ILE A 9 -0.43 7.31 -0.98
CA ILE A 9 -0.04 8.44 -0.15
C ILE A 9 -1.20 8.79 0.78
N CYS A 10 -0.92 8.89 2.08
CA CYS A 10 -1.85 9.35 3.11
C CYS A 10 -1.20 10.52 3.86
N GLU A 11 -1.91 11.63 3.99
CA GLU A 11 -1.40 12.85 4.65
C GLU A 11 -0.05 13.34 4.11
N GLY A 12 0.20 13.15 2.82
CA GLY A 12 1.46 13.53 2.16
C GLY A 12 2.62 12.56 2.37
N LYS A 13 2.40 11.43 3.05
CA LYS A 13 3.40 10.38 3.27
C LYS A 13 3.05 9.11 2.49
N GLU A 14 4.06 8.45 1.94
CA GLU A 14 3.88 7.14 1.30
C GLU A 14 3.68 6.05 2.36
N ILE A 15 2.54 5.38 2.30
CA ILE A 15 2.18 4.31 3.24
C ILE A 15 2.23 2.92 2.61
N ALA A 16 2.10 2.81 1.29
CA ALA A 16 2.20 1.55 0.59
C ALA A 16 2.56 1.74 -0.89
N THR A 17 3.12 0.69 -1.47
CA THR A 17 3.37 0.56 -2.90
C THR A 17 2.54 -0.60 -3.46
N LEU A 18 1.71 -0.33 -4.45
CA LEU A 18 0.97 -1.32 -5.23
C LEU A 18 1.74 -1.63 -6.50
N ASN A 19 2.06 -2.91 -6.70
CA ASN A 19 2.67 -3.40 -7.93
C ASN A 19 1.65 -4.25 -8.68
N CYS A 20 1.13 -3.73 -9.79
CA CYS A 20 0.17 -4.40 -10.66
C CYS A 20 0.91 -5.07 -11.82
N SER A 21 0.78 -6.39 -11.93
CA SER A 21 1.30 -7.20 -13.03
C SER A 21 0.15 -7.94 -13.73
N LYS A 22 0.46 -8.71 -14.78
CA LYS A 22 -0.55 -9.55 -15.44
C LYS A 22 -1.04 -10.69 -14.55
N ASP A 23 -0.20 -11.15 -13.62
CA ASP A 23 -0.47 -12.28 -12.73
C ASP A 23 -1.26 -11.87 -11.48
N GLY A 24 -1.44 -10.56 -11.26
CA GLY A 24 -2.22 -10.03 -10.14
C GLY A 24 -1.68 -8.69 -9.65
N PHE A 25 -1.94 -8.40 -8.37
CA PHE A 25 -1.38 -7.24 -7.69
C PHE A 25 -0.66 -7.67 -6.41
N SER A 26 0.38 -6.94 -6.05
CA SER A 26 1.06 -7.08 -4.77
C SER A 26 1.09 -5.74 -4.05
N ILE A 27 0.85 -5.75 -2.75
CA ILE A 27 0.87 -4.54 -1.92
C ILE A 27 2.03 -4.69 -0.94
N LYS A 28 2.91 -3.68 -0.90
CA LYS A 28 3.95 -3.58 0.12
C LYS A 28 3.69 -2.35 0.96
N PHE A 29 3.38 -2.55 2.24
CA PHE A 29 3.24 -1.46 3.20
C PHE A 29 4.60 -1.02 3.72
N THR A 30 4.80 0.29 3.85
CA THR A 30 5.93 0.86 4.59
C THR A 30 5.74 0.61 6.09
N ASN A 31 6.78 0.85 6.89
CA ASN A 31 6.64 0.70 8.35
C ASN A 31 5.60 1.67 8.90
N GLU A 32 5.60 2.93 8.45
CA GLU A 32 4.57 3.92 8.81
C GLU A 32 3.18 3.44 8.38
N GLY A 33 3.01 2.90 7.17
CA GLY A 33 1.72 2.36 6.72
C GLY A 33 1.21 1.20 7.56
N LYS A 34 2.11 0.34 8.08
CA LYS A 34 1.75 -0.75 9.00
C LYS A 34 1.34 -0.22 10.37
N GLU A 35 2.02 0.81 10.87
CA GLU A 35 1.67 1.44 12.14
C GLU A 35 0.32 2.15 12.02
N MET A 36 0.09 2.91 10.95
CA MET A 36 -1.21 3.53 10.67
C MET A 36 -2.33 2.50 10.53
N CYS A 37 -2.08 1.36 9.87
CA CYS A 37 -3.08 0.30 9.76
C CYS A 37 -3.40 -0.30 11.14
N LYS A 38 -2.42 -0.45 12.04
CA LYS A 38 -2.67 -0.91 13.41
C LYS A 38 -3.42 0.11 14.26
N ASP A 39 -3.15 1.41 14.07
CA ASP A 39 -3.72 2.49 14.87
C ASP A 39 -5.12 2.93 14.40
N HIS A 40 -5.41 2.83 13.09
CA HIS A 40 -6.67 3.31 12.50
C HIS A 40 -7.52 2.23 11.82
N CYS A 41 -6.96 1.06 11.53
CA CYS A 41 -7.65 -0.01 10.82
C CYS A 41 -7.80 -1.29 11.66
N LYS A 42 -8.47 -1.21 12.82
CA LYS A 42 -9.01 -2.42 13.49
C LYS A 42 -9.95 -3.24 12.58
N ASP A 43 -10.40 -2.67 11.46
CA ASP A 43 -11.31 -3.29 10.48
C ASP A 43 -10.76 -3.35 9.04
N CYS A 44 -9.50 -3.00 8.78
CA CYS A 44 -8.93 -3.03 7.42
C CYS A 44 -7.69 -3.92 7.32
N CYS A 45 -7.84 -5.18 7.72
CA CYS A 45 -7.07 -6.31 7.20
C CYS A 45 -7.68 -7.64 7.68
#